data_AF-A0A354CI89-F1
#
_entry.id   AF-A0A354CI89-F1
#
_cell.length_a   1.000
_cell.length_b   1.000
_cell.length_c   1.000
_cell.angle_alpha   90.00
_cell.angle_beta   90.00
_cell.angle_gamma   90.00
#
_symmetry.space_group_name_H-M   'P 1'
#
loop_
_entity.id
_entity.type
_entity.pdbx_description
1 polymer ?
#
loop_
_entity_poly.entity_id
_entity_poly.type
_entity_poly.pdbx_seq_one_letter_code
_entity_poly.pdbx_strand_id
1 'polypeptide(L)' 'IIFLGEEVTDVSASLIVAQLLFLESEDPGKDINFYINSPGGSVTAGMAIYDTMNYVKCDVSTICIGMAASMGAFL' A
#
# COMPACT_ATOMS: atom_id res chain seq x y z
N ILE A 1 2.74 -4.93 9.09
CA ILE A 1 2.25 -5.64 7.89
C ILE A 1 1.00 -4.92 7.43
N ILE A 2 0.83 -4.73 6.13
CA ILE A 2 -0.37 -4.16 5.50
C ILE A 2 -0.84 -5.12 4.40
N PHE A 3 -2.14 -5.20 4.15
CA PHE A 3 -2.72 -6.10 3.15
C PHE A 3 -3.67 -5.32 2.22
N LEU A 4 -3.42 -5.38 0.91
CA LEU A 4 -4.35 -4.96 -0.13
C LEU A 4 -4.94 -6.22 -0.78
N GLY A 5 -6.13 -6.60 -0.33
CA GLY A 5 -6.81 -7.84 -0.73
C GLY A 5 -8.01 -7.65 -1.66
N GLU A 6 -8.20 -6.43 -2.15
CA GLU A 6 -9.40 -6.00 -2.85
C GLU A 6 -9.06 -4.98 -3.93
N GLU A 7 -10.09 -4.41 -4.57
CA GLU A 7 -9.94 -3.33 -5.54
C GLU A 7 -9.35 -2.07 -4.89
N VAL A 8 -8.50 -1.36 -5.63
CA VAL A 8 -7.97 -0.06 -5.22
C VAL A 8 -9.06 1.01 -5.38
N THR A 9 -9.63 1.43 -4.26
CA THR A 9 -10.69 2.45 -4.17
C THR A 9 -10.24 3.56 -3.21
N ASP A 10 -10.94 4.69 -3.18
CA ASP A 10 -10.63 5.76 -2.23
C ASP A 10 -10.71 5.29 -0.77
N VAL A 11 -11.59 4.34 -0.47
CA VAL A 11 -11.76 3.76 0.87
C VAL A 11 -10.56 2.87 1.21
N SER A 12 -10.22 1.91 0.35
CA SER A 12 -9.10 0.99 0.60
C SER A 12 -7.76 1.73 0.62
N ALA A 13 -7.58 2.73 -0.26
CA ALA A 13 -6.42 3.62 -0.23
C ALA A 13 -6.33 4.43 1.06
N SER A 14 -7.43 5.03 1.53
CA SER A 14 -7.43 5.79 2.79
C SER A 14 -7.01 4.92 3.98
N LEU A 15 -7.48 3.67 4.02
CA LEU A 15 -7.09 2.71 5.06
C LEU A 15 -5.62 2.31 4.97
N ILE A 16 -5.09 2.11 3.77
CA ILE A 16 -3.67 1.77 3.57
C ILE A 16 -2.76 2.95 3.92
N VAL A 17 -3.11 4.16 3.49
CA VAL A 17 -2.38 5.40 3.83
C VAL A 17 -2.35 5.60 5.34
N ALA A 18 -3.49 5.43 6.03
CA ALA A 18 -3.54 5.52 7.49
C ALA A 18 -2.63 4.48 8.18
N GLN A 19 -2.59 3.24 7.67
CA GLN A 19 -1.72 2.19 8.22
C GLN A 19 -0.23 2.47 7.96
N LEU A 20 0.14 3.00 6.78
CA LEU A 20 1.51 3.41 6.48
C LEU A 20 1.99 4.50 7.46
N LEU A 21 1.18 5.56 7.64
CA LEU A 21 1.50 6.65 8.55
C LEU A 21 1.54 6.20 10.02
N PHE A 22 0.65 5.28 10.41
CA PHE A 22 0.67 4.70 11.74
C PHE A 22 1.96 3.92 12.01
N LEU A 23 2.37 3.05 11.08
CA LEU A 23 3.60 2.27 11.24
C LEU A 23 4.86 3.15 11.23
N GLU A 24 4.90 4.18 10.38
CA GLU A 24 5.94 5.22 10.41
C GLU A 24 6.00 5.90 11.78
N SER A 25 4.86 6.20 12.40
CA SER A 25 4.84 6.87 13.71
C SER A 25 5.27 5.97 14.88
N GLU A 26 5.04 4.66 14.76
CA GLU A 26 5.39 3.68 15.79
C GLU A 26 6.89 3.34 15.79
N ASP A 27 7.45 3.02 14.62
CA ASP A 27 8.88 2.71 14.47
C ASP A 27 9.37 3.01 13.03
N PRO A 28 9.89 4.22 12.77
CA PRO A 28 10.39 4.63 11.45
C PRO A 28 11.56 3.78 10.92
N GLY A 29 12.23 3.00 11.78
CA GLY A 29 13.38 2.18 11.40
C GLY A 29 13.01 0.75 11.00
N LYS A 30 11.71 0.40 11.05
CA LYS A 30 11.22 -0.95 10.80
C LYS A 30 10.50 -1.06 9.47
N ASP A 31 10.89 -2.07 8.70
CA ASP A 31 10.31 -2.33 7.38
C ASP A 31 8.81 -2.65 7.44
N ILE A 32 8.09 -2.13 6.46
CA ILE A 32 6.66 -2.42 6.24
C ILE A 32 6.54 -3.47 5.14
N ASN A 33 6.04 -4.65 5.50
CA ASN A 33 5.66 -5.67 4.51
C ASN A 33 4.24 -5.39 4.00
N PHE A 34 4.12 -5.08 2.72
CA PHE A 34 2.87 -4.78 2.02
C PHE A 34 2.48 -5.92 1.07
N TYR A 35 1.47 -6.69 1.46
CA TYR A 35 0.98 -7.84 0.70
C TYR A 35 -0.11 -7.41 -0.27
N ILE A 36 0.02 -7.82 -1.54
CA ILE A 36 -0.88 -7.39 -2.62
C ILE A 36 -1.54 -8.61 -3.27
N ASN A 37 -2.87 -8.64 -3.19
CA ASN A 37 -3.76 -9.50 -3.95
C ASN A 37 -4.90 -8.64 -4.51
N SER A 38 -4.65 -7.93 -5.61
CA SER A 38 -5.57 -6.94 -6.15
C SER A 38 -5.70 -7.04 -7.68
N PRO A 39 -6.92 -6.93 -8.22
CA PRO A 39 -7.14 -6.75 -9.65
C PRO A 39 -6.77 -5.34 -10.15
N GLY A 40 -6.36 -4.43 -9.25
CA GLY A 40 -6.12 -3.02 -9.53
C GLY A 40 -7.30 -2.15 -9.13
N GLY A 41 -7.49 -1.01 -9.78
CA GLY A 41 -8.58 -0.08 -9.49
C GLY A 41 -8.26 1.36 -9.87
N SER A 42 -8.76 2.31 -9.08
CA SER A 42 -8.60 3.75 -9.29
C SER A 42 -7.12 4.17 -9.29
N VAL A 43 -6.70 4.85 -10.36
CA VAL A 43 -5.34 5.38 -10.52
C VAL A 43 -5.06 6.44 -9.45
N THR A 44 -5.99 7.37 -9.19
CA THR A 44 -5.77 8.44 -8.20
C THR A 44 -5.67 7.88 -6.79
N ALA A 45 -6.50 6.88 -6.44
CA ALA A 45 -6.42 6.20 -5.16
C ALA A 45 -5.11 5.43 -5.00
N GLY A 46 -4.65 4.74 -6.06
CA GLY A 46 -3.36 4.05 -6.05
C GLY A 46 -2.18 5.02 -5.95
N MET A 47 -2.23 6.19 -6.60
CA MET A 47 -1.20 7.22 -6.45
C MET A 47 -1.13 7.75 -5.01
N ALA A 48 -2.25 7.86 -4.29
CA ALA A 48 -2.22 8.25 -2.88
C ALA A 48 -1.45 7.22 -2.01
N ILE A 49 -1.62 5.93 -2.29
CA ILE A 49 -0.85 4.87 -1.64
C ILE A 49 0.64 4.99 -2.01
N TYR A 50 0.93 5.09 -3.31
CA TYR A 50 2.29 5.14 -3.84
C TYR A 50 3.08 6.35 -3.30
N ASP A 51 2.49 7.54 -3.33
CA ASP A 51 3.14 8.75 -2.83
C ASP A 51 3.37 8.66 -1.31
N THR A 52 2.46 7.99 -0.58
CA THR A 52 2.65 7.73 0.86
C THR A 52 3.77 6.73 1.12
N MET A 53 3.91 5.68 0.31
CA MET A 53 5.03 4.73 0.39
C MET A 53 6.38 5.45 0.20
N ASN A 54 6.43 6.49 -0.63
CA ASN A 54 7.64 7.32 -0.84
C ASN A 54 7.82 8.43 0.21
N TYR A 55 6.77 8.76 0.96
CA TYR A 55 6.79 9.79 2.00
C TYR A 55 7.32 9.24 3.33
N VAL A 56 6.93 8.02 3.70
CA VAL A 56 7.40 7.37 4.93
C VAL A 56 8.89 7.03 4.84
N LYS A 57 9.57 7.00 5.99
CA LYS A 57 10.99 6.62 6.09
C LYS A 57 11.16 5.11 6.16
N CYS A 58 10.15 4.40 6.65
CA CYS A 58 10.14 2.94 6.62
C CYS A 58 10.34 2.41 5.20
N ASP A 59 11.24 1.44 5.02
CA ASP A 59 11.33 0.71 3.75
C ASP A 59 10.06 -0.15 3.56
N VAL A 60 9.39 0.01 2.41
CA VAL A 60 8.18 -0.74 2.08
C VAL A 60 8.52 -1.90 1.13
N SER A 61 8.44 -3.13 1.64
CA SER A 61 8.64 -4.35 0.86
C SER A 61 7.31 -4.89 0.33
N THR A 62 7.17 -5.02 -0.99
CA THR A 62 5.94 -5.48 -1.63
C THR A 62 5.97 -6.97 -1.94
N ILE A 63 4.87 -7.66 -1.65
CA ILE A 63 4.77 -9.11 -1.79
C ILE A 63 3.47 -9.42 -2.53
N CYS A 64 3.58 -9.78 -3.80
CA CYS A 64 2.44 -10.28 -4.57
C CYS A 64 2.03 -11.66 -4.07
N ILE A 65 0.76 -11.81 -3.73
CA ILE A 65 0.14 -13.09 -3.33
C ILE A 65 -1.15 -13.30 -4.12
N GLY A 66 -1.16 -14.30 -4.99
CA GLY A 66 -2.27 -14.50 -5.92
C GLY A 66 -2.12 -13.63 -7.16
N MET A 67 -2.71 -12.43 -7.16
CA MET A 67 -2.74 -11.53 -8.33
C MET A 67 -2.36 -10.10 -7.96
N ALA A 68 -1.50 -9.49 -8.77
CA ALA A 68 -1.25 -8.05 -8.77
C ALA A 68 -1.45 -7.55 -10.21
N ALA A 69 -2.56 -6.85 -10.48
CA ALA A 69 -2.89 -6.33 -11.80
C ALA A 69 -3.17 -4.81 -11.76
N SER A 70 -2.91 -4.11 -12.87
CA SER A 70 -3.13 -2.65 -12.99
C SER A 70 -2.49 -1.89 -11.82
N MET A 71 -3.24 -1.08 -11.05
CA MET A 71 -2.68 -0.38 -9.87
C MET A 71 -2.14 -1.33 -8.80
N GLY A 72 -2.63 -2.56 -8.71
CA GLY A 72 -2.03 -3.57 -7.84
C GLY A 72 -0.67 -4.06 -8.34
N ALA A 73 -0.40 -4.03 -9.65
CA ALA A 73 0.91 -4.34 -10.22
C ALA A 73 1.90 -3.16 -10.18
N PHE A 74 1.36 -1.95 -10.09
CA PHE A 74 2.13 -0.71 -10.01
C PHE A 74 2.67 -0.46 -8.60
N LEU A 75 1.86 -0.75 -7.59
CA LEU A 75 2.20 -0.65 -6.17
C LEU A 75 3.19 -1.75 -5.77
#